data_AF-A0A3N0X9C6-F1
#
_entry.id   AF-A0A3N0X9C6-F1
#
_cell.length_a   1.000
_cell.length_b   1.000
_cell.length_c   1.000
_cell.angle_alpha   90.00
_cell.angle_beta   90.00
_cell.angle_gamma   90.00
#
_symmetry.space_group_name_H-M   'P 1'
#
loop_
_entity.id
_entity.type
_entity.pdbx_description
1 polymer ?
#
loop_
_entity_poly.entity_id
_entity_poly.type
_entity_poly.pdbx_seq_one_letter_code
_entity_poly.pdbx_strand_id
1 'polypeptide(L)' 'MTTYNVSIPDNKDSFFREFLELIGAKYEKKQDTFELSDEQKRILDNQDDFSLSDYEDNDSFVAELKKEYGV' A
#
# COMPACT_ATOMS: atom_id res chain seq x y z
N MET A 1 -13.55 19.32 6.15
CA MET A 1 -12.08 19.39 6.20
C MET A 1 -11.53 18.35 5.26
N THR A 2 -10.62 18.71 4.36
CA THR A 2 -10.01 17.78 3.40
C THR A 2 -8.79 17.13 4.04
N THR A 3 -8.74 15.80 4.06
CA THR A 3 -7.62 15.03 4.62
C THR A 3 -6.80 14.43 3.48
N TYR A 4 -5.48 14.61 3.51
CA TYR A 4 -4.56 14.06 2.52
C TYR A 4 -3.70 12.98 3.17
N ASN A 5 -3.52 11.85 2.49
CA ASN A 5 -2.55 10.83 2.88
C ASN A 5 -1.21 11.21 2.23
N VAL A 6 -0.19 11.51 3.04
CA VAL A 6 1.15 11.87 2.56
C VAL A 6 2.18 10.98 3.23
N SER A 7 3.08 10.41 2.42
CA SER A 7 4.27 9.68 2.91
C SER A 7 5.44 10.66 2.93
N ILE A 8 6.01 10.88 4.10
CA ILE A 8 7.12 11.81 4.31
C ILE A 8 8.38 10.98 4.57
N PRO A 9 9.43 11.10 3.75
CA PRO A 9 10.72 10.46 4.03
C PRO A 9 11.32 10.98 5.35
N ASP A 10 11.94 10.10 6.14
CA ASP A 10 12.45 10.44 7.49
C ASP A 10 13.39 11.65 7.50
N ASN A 11 14.22 11.81 6.46
CA ASN A 11 15.15 12.93 6.32
C ASN A 11 14.50 14.27 5.94
N LYS A 12 13.18 14.32 5.74
CA LYS A 12 12.41 15.51 5.36
C LYS A 12 11.32 15.88 6.37
N ASP A 13 11.18 15.12 7.46
CA ASP A 13 10.12 15.32 8.46
C ASP A 13 10.14 16.75 9.05
N SER A 14 11.31 17.28 9.42
CA SER A 14 11.44 18.64 9.99
C SER A 14 10.89 19.73 9.07
N PHE A 15 11.32 19.75 7.80
CA PHE A 15 10.85 20.73 6.81
C PHE A 15 9.34 20.63 6.59
N PHE A 16 8.82 19.40 6.51
CA PHE A 16 7.41 19.18 6.22
C PHE A 16 6.52 19.63 7.38
N ARG A 17 6.96 19.43 8.63
CA ARG A 17 6.25 19.93 9.82
C ARG A 17 6.17 21.45 9.85
N GLU A 18 7.27 22.14 9.57
CA GLU A 18 7.31 23.61 9.48
C GLU A 18 6.33 24.13 8.41
N PHE A 19 6.30 23.49 7.25
CA PHE A 19 5.35 23.83 6.19
C PHE A 19 3.89 23.63 6.62
N LEU A 20 3.59 22.53 7.32
CA LEU A 20 2.25 22.23 7.78
C LEU A 20 1.76 23.21 8.85
N GLU A 21 2.64 23.61 9.78
CA GLU A 21 2.35 24.66 10.75
C GLU A 21 2.02 25.99 10.05
N LEU A 22 2.80 26.36 9.03
CA LEU A 22 2.58 27.58 8.25
C LEU A 22 1.19 27.63 7.60
N ILE A 23 0.73 26.50 7.04
CA ILE A 23 -0.58 26.41 6.36
C ILE A 23 -1.74 26.04 7.30
N GLY A 24 -1.48 25.89 8.61
CA GLY A 24 -2.48 25.50 9.60
C GLY A 24 -2.99 24.06 9.44
N ALA A 25 -2.21 23.19 8.80
CA ALA A 25 -2.55 21.78 8.62
C ALA A 25 -2.02 20.93 9.77
N LYS A 26 -2.80 19.93 10.18
CA LYS A 26 -2.38 18.95 11.19
C LYS A 26 -1.80 17.72 10.50
N TYR A 27 -0.66 17.25 11.00
CA TYR A 27 -0.08 15.97 10.60
C TYR A 27 -0.21 14.97 11.74
N GLU A 28 -0.87 13.86 11.42
CA GLU A 28 -0.93 12.68 12.26
C GLU A 28 -0.04 11.63 11.61
N LYS A 29 1.07 11.28 12.28
CA LYS A 29 1.89 10.16 11.86
C LYS A 29 1.02 8.90 12.03
N LYS A 30 0.59 8.29 10.92
CA LYS A 30 0.02 6.94 10.99
C LYS A 30 1.09 6.02 11.59
N GLN A 31 0.72 5.31 12.66
CA GLN A 31 1.62 4.39 13.35
C GLN A 31 2.21 3.38 12.35
N ASP A 32 3.52 3.13 12.48
CA ASP A 32 4.31 2.20 11.66
C ASP A 32 3.92 0.72 11.85
N THR A 33 2.96 0.42 12.74
CA THR A 33 2.43 -0.93 12.94
C THR A 33 1.32 -1.19 11.93
N PHE A 34 1.71 -1.62 10.73
CA PHE A 34 0.81 -2.35 9.86
C PHE A 34 0.48 -3.69 10.53
N GLU A 35 -0.71 -3.78 11.10
CA GLU A 35 -1.26 -5.02 11.63
C GLU A 35 -2.33 -5.53 10.68
N LEU A 36 -2.21 -6.79 10.28
CA LEU A 36 -3.25 -7.47 9.51
C LEU A 36 -4.49 -7.66 10.40
N SER A 37 -5.67 -7.42 9.84
CA SER A 37 -6.91 -7.86 10.46
C SER A 37 -6.96 -9.39 10.55
N ASP A 38 -7.77 -9.92 11.46
CA ASP A 38 -7.91 -11.38 11.60
C ASP A 38 -8.47 -12.03 10.32
N GLU A 39 -9.30 -11.30 9.57
CA GLU A 39 -9.77 -11.75 8.25
C GLU A 39 -8.64 -11.84 7.24
N GLN A 40 -7.76 -10.84 7.19
CA GLN A 40 -6.60 -10.84 6.30
C GLN A 40 -5.62 -11.96 6.64
N LYS A 41 -5.37 -12.21 7.93
CA LYS A 41 -4.56 -13.36 8.38
C LYS A 41 -5.16 -14.67 7.90
N ARG A 42 -6.46 -14.88 8.11
CA ARG A 42 -7.16 -16.09 7.66
C ARG A 42 -7.07 -16.30 6.16
N ILE A 43 -7.15 -15.23 5.36
CA ILE A 43 -6.99 -15.32 3.90
C ILE A 43 -5.59 -15.82 3.55
N LEU A 44 -4.55 -15.30 4.20
CA LEU A 44 -3.16 -15.74 3.98
C LEU A 44 -2.92 -17.17 4.46
N ASP A 45 -3.44 -17.55 5.63
CA ASP A 45 -3.31 -18.91 6.16
C ASP A 45 -3.96 -19.94 5.21
N ASN A 46 -5.07 -19.57 4.56
CA ASN A 46 -5.71 -20.43 3.56
C ASN A 46 -4.87 -20.58 2.26
N GLN A 47 -3.87 -19.72 2.03
CA GLN A 47 -3.01 -19.79 0.85
C GLN A 47 -1.91 -20.86 0.97
N ASP A 48 -1.58 -21.31 2.19
CA ASP A 48 -0.51 -22.29 2.43
C ASP A 48 -0.78 -23.67 1.80
N ASP A 49 -2.04 -24.00 1.49
CA ASP A 49 -2.46 -25.28 0.91
C ASP A 49 -2.66 -25.25 -0.63
N PHE A 50 -2.38 -24.13 -1.30
CA PHE A 50 -2.54 -24.04 -2.76
C PHE A 50 -1.35 -24.69 -3.49
N SER A 51 -1.65 -25.48 -4.52
CA SER A 51 -0.63 -26.03 -5.40
C SER A 51 -0.10 -24.94 -6.33
N LEU A 52 1.17 -25.03 -6.75
CA LEU A 52 1.72 -24.15 -7.79
C LEU A 52 0.89 -24.16 -9.09
N SER A 53 0.16 -25.24 -9.36
CA SER A 53 -0.78 -25.34 -10.49
C SER A 53 -2.02 -24.46 -10.37
N ASP A 54 -2.36 -24.00 -9.16
CA ASP A 54 -3.51 -23.14 -8.92
C ASP A 54 -3.18 -21.65 -9.15
N TYR A 55 -1.90 -21.34 -9.32
CA TYR A 55 -1.42 -20.01 -9.66
C TYR A 55 -1.28 -19.86 -11.17
N GLU A 56 -1.59 -18.68 -11.66
CA GLU A 56 -1.35 -18.32 -13.05
C GLU A 56 0.12 -17.91 -13.25
N ASP A 57 0.65 -18.22 -14.44
CA ASP A 57 1.97 -17.75 -14.83
C ASP A 57 1.98 -16.23 -14.97
N ASN A 58 2.92 -15.58 -14.28
CA ASN A 58 3.00 -14.12 -14.22
C ASN A 58 3.23 -13.50 -15.61
N ASP A 59 4.09 -14.09 -16.43
CA ASP A 59 4.40 -13.54 -17.75
C ASP A 59 3.18 -13.65 -18.67
N SER A 60 2.44 -14.76 -18.59
CA SER A 60 1.16 -14.95 -19.29
C SER A 60 0.11 -13.92 -18.87
N PHE A 61 -0.12 -13.78 -17.56
CA PHE A 61 -1.10 -12.84 -17.01
C PHE A 61 -0.79 -11.38 -17.40
N VAL A 62 0.47 -10.97 -17.26
CA VAL A 62 0.91 -9.62 -17.63
C VAL A 62 0.80 -9.37 -19.13
N ALA A 63 1.08 -10.38 -19.96
CA ALA A 63 0.90 -10.26 -21.41
C ALA A 63 -0.57 -10.10 -21.80
N GLU A 64 -1.49 -10.78 -21.12
CA GLU A 64 -2.93 -10.63 -21.33
C GLU A 64 -3.41 -9.22 -20.93
N LEU A 65 -3.00 -8.72 -19.76
CA LEU A 65 -3.31 -7.36 -19.34
C LEU A 65 -2.79 -6.31 -20.33
N LYS A 66 -1.56 -6.46 -20.81
CA LYS A 66 -0.97 -5.58 -21.82
C LYS A 66 -1.80 -5.57 -23.11
N LYS A 67 -2.27 -6.74 -23.55
CA LYS A 67 -3.14 -6.87 -24.71
C LYS A 67 -4.50 -6.21 -24.48
N GLU A 68 -5.11 -6.38 -23.31
CA GLU A 68 -6.40 -5.79 -22.96
C GLU A 68 -6.35 -4.26 -22.94
N TYR A 69 -5.30 -3.69 -22.32
CA TYR A 69 -5.15 -2.25 -22.14
C TYR A 69 -4.28 -1.56 -23.21
N GLY A 70 -3.77 -2.30 -24.19
CA GLY A 70 -3.00 -1.79 -25.32
C GLY A 70 -1.64 -1.21 -24.96
N VAL A 71 -0.95 -1.80 -23.96
CA VAL A 71 0.33 -1.34 -23.40
C VAL A 71 1.52 -2.18 -23.84
#